data_AF-A0A7S4N7S7-F1
#
_entry.id   AF-A0A7S4N7S7-F1
#
_cell.length_a   1.000
_cell.length_b   1.000
_cell.length_c   1.000
_cell.angle_alpha   90.00
_cell.angle_beta   90.00
_cell.angle_gamma   90.00
#
_symmetry.space_group_name_H-M   'P 1'
#
loop_
_entity.id
_entity.type
_entity.pdbx_description
1 polymer ?
#
loop_
_entity_poly.entity_id
_entity_poly.type
_entity_poly.pdbx_seq_one_letter_code
_entity_poly.pdbx_strand_id
1 'polypeptide(L)'
;EEEEGEADNGGGSDAATTTLVGCGYPSRRGVDVRIVDPETHAALPDDAVGEIWIRSPSKAAGYFDRPEVNQSEFRARINTKPGDDSAQDDDEDPSLGYLRSGDLGFLHSSELFVCGRSKDLLIVSGRNYYPQDVESTAEDSASDSLRPGCSAAFSVNVEGEEGGEEVVYVAELREVPSKKEIDAMCKPLAERMRGAIQKEHSLAVSHVCLLRTRTIPKTTSGKISRSRCRRGYLDGTMDVVYRQSFKSNGGDAEPSSYSPLEIDQAEKGSPNAAPAAAAAKSPAEAEAIRALPTSEIVKRLTADVAKLTSATPSDIDKTSPLVALLDSLNLSQFKGILEGQYCLAKKLSDEYLFREDCTLVKLAEVVKLGYAPDDDGGAGYGGGGETEAGA
;
A
#
# COMPACT_ATOMS: atom_id res chain seq x y z
N GLU A 1 -30.06 -18.35 2.46
CA GLU A 1 -30.59 -17.84 1.19
C GLU A 1 -29.63 -16.75 0.79
N GLU A 2 -28.89 -16.96 -0.30
CA GLU A 2 -27.99 -15.96 -0.88
C GLU A 2 -28.91 -15.00 -1.65
N GLU A 3 -29.08 -13.78 -1.15
CA GLU A 3 -29.82 -12.73 -1.88
C GLU A 3 -28.82 -11.94 -2.74
N GLU A 4 -29.10 -11.87 -4.03
CA GLU A 4 -28.32 -11.15 -5.03
C GLU A 4 -28.76 -9.68 -5.05
N GLY A 5 -27.81 -8.75 -4.90
CA GLY A 5 -28.06 -7.30 -5.03
C GLY A 5 -27.47 -6.76 -6.33
N GLU A 6 -28.22 -5.91 -7.04
CA GLU A 6 -27.82 -5.26 -8.30
C GLU A 6 -27.46 -3.79 -8.03
N ALA A 7 -26.34 -3.29 -8.59
CA ALA A 7 -25.91 -1.90 -8.46
C ALA A 7 -25.85 -1.21 -9.83
N ASP A 8 -26.56 -0.09 -10.00
CA ASP A 8 -26.56 0.72 -11.22
C ASP A 8 -25.47 1.80 -11.17
N ASN A 9 -24.50 1.71 -12.09
CA ASN A 9 -23.44 2.68 -12.24
C ASN A 9 -23.87 3.69 -13.33
N GLY A 10 -24.78 4.59 -12.96
CA GLY A 10 -25.60 5.38 -13.89
C GLY A 10 -24.92 5.86 -15.17
N GLY A 11 -25.48 5.44 -16.32
CA GLY A 11 -25.32 6.10 -17.62
C GLY A 11 -24.93 5.19 -18.80
N GLY A 12 -25.91 4.59 -19.49
CA GLY A 12 -25.80 4.11 -20.88
C GLY A 12 -25.87 2.59 -21.06
N SER A 13 -26.72 2.15 -22.01
CA SER A 13 -27.20 0.78 -22.27
C SER A 13 -26.14 -0.33 -22.44
N ASP A 14 -26.47 -1.52 -21.93
CA ASP A 14 -25.63 -2.71 -21.64
C ASP A 14 -24.67 -2.51 -20.46
N ALA A 15 -25.25 -2.24 -19.28
CA ALA A 15 -24.50 -2.22 -18.03
C ALA A 15 -24.08 -3.65 -17.67
N ALA A 16 -22.77 -3.90 -17.61
CA ALA A 16 -22.23 -5.09 -16.98
C ALA A 16 -22.74 -5.13 -15.54
N THR A 17 -23.52 -6.16 -15.20
CA THR A 17 -24.04 -6.37 -13.86
C THR A 17 -23.02 -7.16 -13.05
N THR A 18 -22.66 -6.65 -11.88
CA THR A 18 -21.76 -7.34 -10.94
C THR A 18 -22.57 -7.95 -9.81
N THR A 19 -22.42 -9.26 -9.60
CA THR A 19 -23.02 -9.94 -8.45
C THR A 19 -22.22 -9.66 -7.18
N LEU A 20 -22.87 -9.14 -6.15
CA LEU A 20 -22.27 -8.90 -4.83
C LEU A 20 -22.87 -9.82 -3.77
N VAL A 21 -22.05 -10.13 -2.76
CA VAL A 21 -22.48 -10.97 -1.63
C VAL A 21 -22.92 -10.08 -0.47
N GLY A 22 -24.12 -10.35 0.05
CA GLY A 22 -24.66 -9.69 1.24
C GLY A 22 -23.78 -9.89 2.47
N CYS A 23 -23.50 -8.79 3.17
CA CYS A 23 -22.74 -8.75 4.42
C CYS A 23 -23.65 -8.82 5.67
N GLY A 24 -24.94 -9.13 5.48
CA GLY A 24 -25.95 -9.24 6.53
C GLY A 24 -26.62 -7.91 6.90
N TYR A 25 -27.35 -7.94 8.02
CA TYR A 25 -28.29 -6.88 8.42
C TYR A 25 -27.80 -6.16 9.70
N PRO A 26 -27.10 -5.02 9.58
CA PRO A 26 -26.51 -4.33 10.73
C PRO A 26 -27.56 -3.89 11.77
N SER A 27 -28.73 -3.46 11.30
CA SER A 27 -29.85 -3.02 12.14
C SER A 27 -30.33 -4.10 13.12
N ARG A 28 -30.27 -5.38 12.74
CA ARG A 28 -30.64 -6.51 13.62
C ARG A 28 -29.68 -6.71 14.79
N ARG A 29 -28.51 -6.07 14.76
CA ARG A 29 -27.47 -6.13 15.80
C ARG A 29 -27.35 -4.82 16.59
N GLY A 30 -28.25 -3.86 16.39
CA GLY A 30 -28.16 -2.54 17.04
C GLY A 30 -26.98 -1.70 16.56
N VAL A 31 -26.46 -1.99 15.36
CA VAL A 31 -25.45 -1.19 14.68
C VAL A 31 -26.15 -0.29 13.68
N ASP A 32 -25.98 1.01 13.82
CA ASP A 32 -26.52 2.00 12.89
C ASP A 32 -25.52 2.20 11.75
N VAL A 33 -25.91 1.74 10.55
CA VAL A 33 -25.12 1.88 9.33
C VAL A 33 -25.87 2.80 8.39
N ARG A 34 -25.15 3.81 7.88
CA ARG A 34 -25.67 4.77 6.89
C ARG A 34 -24.77 4.76 5.68
N ILE A 35 -25.39 4.90 4.50
CA ILE A 35 -24.68 5.14 3.25
C ILE A 35 -24.65 6.65 3.03
N VAL A 36 -23.44 7.20 2.88
CA VAL A 36 -23.22 8.64 2.91
C VAL A 36 -22.40 9.05 1.69
N ASP A 37 -22.79 10.15 1.05
CA ASP A 37 -22.00 10.75 -0.02
C ASP A 37 -20.68 11.31 0.57
N PRO A 38 -19.51 10.86 0.08
CA PRO A 38 -18.23 11.18 0.70
C PRO A 38 -17.81 12.65 0.53
N GLU A 39 -18.42 13.39 -0.40
CA GLU A 39 -18.10 14.81 -0.66
C GLU A 39 -19.02 15.75 0.11
N THR A 40 -20.32 15.47 0.06
CA THR A 40 -21.37 16.32 0.65
C THR A 40 -21.73 15.93 2.08
N HIS A 41 -21.29 14.74 2.52
CA HIS A 41 -21.66 14.11 3.79
C HIS A 41 -23.18 13.95 3.98
N ALA A 42 -23.95 13.97 2.90
CA ALA A 42 -25.39 13.75 2.94
C ALA A 42 -25.71 12.24 2.94
N ALA A 43 -26.75 11.84 3.67
CA ALA A 43 -27.24 10.46 3.59
C ALA A 43 -27.80 10.19 2.19
N LEU A 44 -27.41 9.05 1.62
CA LEU A 44 -27.92 8.56 0.36
C LEU A 44 -29.12 7.61 0.60
N PRO A 45 -30.07 7.53 -0.35
CA PRO A 45 -31.15 6.54 -0.29
C PRO A 45 -30.59 5.11 -0.40
N ASP A 46 -31.43 4.13 -0.06
CA ASP A 46 -31.15 2.72 -0.36
C ASP A 46 -30.84 2.52 -1.85
N ASP A 47 -30.06 1.49 -2.16
CA ASP A 47 -29.55 1.13 -3.49
C ASP A 47 -28.55 2.13 -4.13
N ALA A 48 -28.36 3.31 -3.54
CA ALA A 48 -27.30 4.23 -3.96
C ALA A 48 -25.96 3.85 -3.32
N VAL A 49 -24.89 3.84 -4.13
CA VAL A 49 -23.53 3.56 -3.64
C VAL A 49 -22.93 4.81 -2.99
N GLY A 50 -22.45 4.66 -1.76
CA GLY A 50 -21.73 5.70 -1.02
C GLY A 50 -20.77 5.13 0.01
N GLU A 51 -20.17 6.00 0.80
CA GLU A 51 -19.30 5.59 1.91
C GLU A 51 -20.13 4.98 3.05
N ILE A 52 -19.69 3.83 3.55
CA ILE A 52 -20.34 3.13 4.66
C ILE A 52 -19.91 3.79 5.96
N TRP A 53 -20.85 4.46 6.64
CA TRP A 53 -20.63 5.10 7.93
C TRP A 53 -21.28 4.28 9.05
N ILE A 54 -20.53 4.04 10.12
CA ILE A 54 -20.90 3.07 11.16
C ILE A 54 -20.97 3.76 12.52
N ARG A 55 -22.10 3.63 13.21
CA ARG A 55 -22.28 4.04 14.59
C ARG A 55 -22.70 2.84 15.44
N SER A 56 -21.91 2.57 16.48
CA SER A 56 -22.10 1.43 17.37
C SER A 56 -21.48 1.72 18.74
N PRO A 57 -22.04 1.20 19.84
CA PRO A 57 -21.37 1.20 21.15
C PRO A 57 -19.99 0.54 21.14
N SER A 58 -19.72 -0.35 20.17
CA SER A 58 -18.43 -1.05 20.03
C SER A 58 -17.40 -0.29 19.18
N LYS A 59 -17.74 0.89 18.66
CA LYS A 59 -16.82 1.73 17.88
C LYS A 59 -15.66 2.20 18.77
N ALA A 60 -14.44 2.16 18.25
CA ALA A 60 -13.28 2.71 18.97
C ALA A 60 -13.42 4.24 19.20
N ALA A 61 -12.79 4.76 20.24
CA ALA A 61 -12.76 6.20 20.52
C ALA A 61 -11.97 7.01 19.46
N GLY A 62 -11.09 6.33 18.74
CA GLY A 62 -10.22 6.89 17.71
C GLY A 62 -8.79 6.37 17.82
N TYR A 63 -7.92 6.90 16.98
CA TYR A 63 -6.48 6.72 17.05
C TYR A 63 -5.88 7.43 18.26
N PHE A 64 -4.86 6.83 18.87
CA PHE A 64 -4.10 7.46 19.95
C PHE A 64 -3.40 8.72 19.44
N ASP A 65 -3.53 9.83 20.17
CA ASP A 65 -2.88 11.12 19.92
C ASP A 65 -3.06 11.70 18.50
N ARG A 66 -4.26 11.51 17.92
CA ARG A 66 -4.63 12.04 16.60
C ARG A 66 -5.99 12.75 16.64
N PRO A 67 -6.14 13.86 17.38
CA PRO A 67 -7.44 14.49 17.63
C PRO A 67 -8.15 14.94 16.34
N GLU A 68 -7.42 15.50 15.37
CA GLU A 68 -7.97 15.97 14.10
C GLU A 68 -8.50 14.81 13.24
N VAL A 69 -7.72 13.73 13.11
CA VAL A 69 -8.14 12.51 12.38
C VAL A 69 -9.33 11.85 13.09
N ASN A 70 -9.32 11.83 14.42
CA ASN A 70 -10.44 11.27 15.18
C ASN A 70 -11.71 12.09 14.98
N GLN A 71 -11.59 13.41 14.85
CA GLN A 71 -12.73 14.28 14.57
C GLN A 71 -13.32 13.99 13.19
N SER A 72 -12.47 13.83 12.16
CA SER A 72 -12.95 13.58 10.78
C SER A 72 -13.40 12.14 10.55
N GLU A 73 -12.75 11.14 11.15
CA GLU A 73 -12.96 9.72 10.86
C GLU A 73 -13.85 9.03 11.90
N PHE A 74 -13.73 9.33 13.19
CA PHE A 74 -14.43 8.63 14.27
C PHE A 74 -15.60 9.42 14.87
N ARG A 75 -15.73 10.70 14.52
CA ARG A 75 -16.78 11.61 15.00
C ARG A 75 -17.48 12.32 13.85
N ALA A 76 -17.53 11.67 12.68
CA ALA A 76 -18.16 12.21 11.50
C ALA A 76 -19.67 12.40 11.73
N ARG A 77 -20.26 13.43 11.11
CA ARG A 77 -21.68 13.77 11.23
C ARG A 77 -22.30 13.88 9.84
N ILE A 78 -23.54 13.42 9.73
CA ILE A 78 -24.28 13.39 8.47
C ILE A 78 -24.99 14.74 8.32
N ASN A 79 -24.88 15.34 7.14
CA ASN A 79 -25.58 16.57 6.81
C ASN A 79 -27.06 16.25 6.57
N THR A 80 -27.91 16.58 7.55
CA THR A 80 -29.35 16.29 7.52
C THR A 80 -30.16 17.30 6.68
N LYS A 81 -29.52 18.36 6.18
CA LYS A 81 -30.10 19.31 5.22
C LYS A 81 -29.10 19.63 4.10
N PRO A 82 -29.52 19.61 2.82
CA PRO A 82 -28.67 20.07 1.72
C PRO A 82 -28.32 21.57 1.90
N GLY A 83 -27.03 21.90 1.97
CA GLY A 83 -26.55 23.29 2.05
C GLY A 83 -26.53 23.90 3.45
N ASP A 84 -26.61 23.09 4.50
CA ASP A 84 -26.52 23.54 5.89
C ASP A 84 -25.31 22.88 6.59
N ASP A 85 -24.17 23.58 6.63
CA ASP A 85 -22.98 23.16 7.38
C ASP A 85 -23.19 23.20 8.91
N SER A 86 -24.39 23.63 9.37
CA SER A 86 -24.73 23.72 10.79
C SER A 86 -25.46 22.48 11.32
N ALA A 87 -25.38 21.33 10.63
CA ALA A 87 -25.96 20.05 11.06
C ALA A 87 -25.40 19.57 12.42
N GLN A 88 -25.90 20.20 13.48
CA GLN A 88 -25.95 19.68 14.83
C GLN A 88 -27.14 18.72 14.86
N ASP A 89 -26.87 17.43 14.70
CA ASP A 89 -27.71 16.46 15.40
C ASP A 89 -27.72 16.90 16.87
N ASP A 90 -28.92 17.07 17.46
CA ASP A 90 -29.16 17.54 18.84
C ASP A 90 -28.52 16.66 19.95
N ASP A 91 -27.67 15.70 19.57
CA ASP A 91 -26.89 14.86 20.45
C ASP A 91 -25.61 15.58 20.91
N GLU A 92 -25.67 16.12 22.12
CA GLU A 92 -24.58 16.80 22.83
C GLU A 92 -23.36 15.90 23.12
N ASP A 93 -23.44 14.58 22.90
CA ASP A 93 -22.33 13.66 23.16
C ASP A 93 -21.45 13.44 21.91
N PRO A 94 -20.18 13.93 21.91
CA PRO A 94 -19.23 13.69 20.82
C PRO A 94 -18.88 12.21 20.61
N SER A 95 -19.22 11.33 21.55
CA SER A 95 -19.04 9.88 21.43
C SER A 95 -19.99 9.26 20.38
N LEU A 96 -21.11 9.93 20.06
CA LEU A 96 -22.19 9.46 19.19
C LEU A 96 -21.97 9.71 17.69
N GLY A 97 -20.81 10.23 17.26
CA GLY A 97 -20.50 10.39 15.85
C GLY A 97 -20.27 9.06 15.11
N TYR A 98 -20.31 9.11 13.78
CA TYR A 98 -20.06 7.95 12.91
C TYR A 98 -18.57 7.70 12.70
N LEU A 99 -18.22 6.42 12.53
CA LEU A 99 -16.96 5.97 11.96
C LEU A 99 -17.08 5.94 10.44
N ARG A 100 -16.19 6.67 9.76
CA ARG A 100 -15.94 6.55 8.32
C ARG A 100 -15.09 5.32 8.07
N SER A 101 -15.68 4.31 7.41
CA SER A 101 -14.94 3.09 7.11
C SER A 101 -13.92 3.28 5.98
N GLY A 102 -14.15 4.26 5.10
CA GLY A 102 -13.49 4.36 3.81
C GLY A 102 -13.91 3.28 2.81
N ASP A 103 -14.86 2.41 3.17
CA ASP A 103 -15.42 1.40 2.30
C ASP A 103 -16.68 1.95 1.61
N LEU A 104 -16.88 1.56 0.35
CA LEU A 104 -18.04 1.91 -0.46
C LEU A 104 -19.03 0.76 -0.48
N GLY A 105 -20.31 1.08 -0.44
CA GLY A 105 -21.39 0.10 -0.48
C GLY A 105 -22.77 0.74 -0.55
N PHE A 106 -23.79 -0.11 -0.50
CA PHE A 106 -25.19 0.29 -0.47
C PHE A 106 -25.99 -0.62 0.47
N LEU A 107 -27.19 -0.17 0.83
CA LEU A 107 -28.19 -0.99 1.52
C LEU A 107 -29.25 -1.41 0.51
N HIS A 108 -29.54 -2.70 0.43
CA HIS A 108 -30.67 -3.23 -0.33
C HIS A 108 -31.53 -4.08 0.60
N SER A 109 -32.83 -3.76 0.72
CA SER A 109 -33.74 -4.46 1.65
C SER A 109 -33.19 -4.56 3.10
N SER A 110 -32.48 -3.52 3.56
CA SER A 110 -31.78 -3.45 4.86
C SER A 110 -30.58 -4.40 5.04
N GLU A 111 -30.15 -5.09 3.99
CA GLU A 111 -28.89 -5.85 3.94
C GLU A 111 -27.77 -4.98 3.36
N LEU A 112 -26.56 -5.08 3.93
CA LEU A 112 -25.40 -4.31 3.52
C LEU A 112 -24.63 -5.04 2.42
N PHE A 113 -24.32 -4.33 1.33
CA PHE A 113 -23.46 -4.81 0.26
C PHE A 113 -22.22 -3.91 0.16
N VAL A 114 -21.03 -4.50 0.13
CA VAL A 114 -19.76 -3.76 0.05
C VAL A 114 -19.21 -3.87 -1.38
N CYS A 115 -19.00 -2.74 -2.03
CA CYS A 115 -18.53 -2.64 -3.41
C CYS A 115 -17.01 -2.50 -3.50
N GLY A 116 -16.37 -1.88 -2.51
CA GLY A 116 -14.92 -1.66 -2.56
C GLY A 116 -14.45 -0.63 -1.55
N ARG A 117 -13.29 -0.02 -1.82
CA ARG A 117 -12.69 1.00 -0.95
C ARG A 117 -12.54 2.31 -1.72
N SER A 118 -13.00 3.42 -1.14
CA SER A 118 -13.03 4.73 -1.82
C SER A 118 -11.64 5.17 -2.27
N LYS A 119 -10.61 4.93 -1.45
CA LYS A 119 -9.21 5.28 -1.74
C LYS A 119 -8.52 4.35 -2.74
N ASP A 120 -9.13 3.23 -3.09
CA ASP A 120 -8.57 2.28 -4.05
C ASP A 120 -9.24 2.39 -5.44
N LEU A 121 -10.30 3.19 -5.61
CA LEU A 121 -10.96 3.37 -6.91
C LEU A 121 -10.00 3.87 -7.99
N LEU A 122 -10.07 3.28 -9.18
CA LEU A 122 -9.38 3.83 -10.36
C LEU A 122 -10.31 4.83 -11.03
N ILE A 123 -9.86 6.08 -11.19
CA ILE A 123 -10.65 7.14 -11.81
C ILE A 123 -10.00 7.46 -13.16
N VAL A 124 -10.55 6.90 -14.24
CA VAL A 124 -9.95 7.04 -15.57
C VAL A 124 -10.95 7.71 -16.49
N SER A 125 -10.56 8.88 -17.03
CA SER A 125 -11.41 9.70 -17.92
C SER A 125 -12.79 10.02 -17.31
N GLY A 126 -12.85 10.24 -15.98
CA GLY A 126 -14.07 10.56 -15.25
C GLY A 126 -14.98 9.35 -14.96
N ARG A 127 -14.53 8.12 -15.21
CA ARG A 127 -15.25 6.89 -14.87
C ARG A 127 -14.58 6.18 -13.71
N ASN A 128 -15.39 5.67 -12.78
CA ASN A 128 -14.93 4.90 -11.64
C ASN A 128 -14.86 3.41 -11.97
N TYR A 129 -13.71 2.80 -11.71
CA TYR A 129 -13.49 1.37 -11.84
C TYR A 129 -13.06 0.80 -10.49
N TYR A 130 -13.72 -0.29 -10.09
CA TYR A 130 -13.32 -1.06 -8.92
C TYR A 130 -12.14 -1.95 -9.31
N PRO A 131 -10.97 -1.81 -8.66
CA PRO A 131 -9.81 -2.64 -9.00
C PRO A 131 -10.08 -4.13 -8.88
N GLN A 132 -10.93 -4.55 -7.95
CA GLN A 132 -11.29 -5.96 -7.74
C GLN A 132 -11.88 -6.59 -9.00
N ASP A 133 -12.74 -5.86 -9.70
CA ASP A 133 -13.42 -6.35 -10.90
C ASP A 133 -12.43 -6.46 -12.06
N VAL A 134 -11.57 -5.44 -12.22
CA VAL A 134 -10.46 -5.44 -13.20
C VAL A 134 -9.51 -6.61 -12.94
N GLU A 135 -9.16 -6.84 -11.68
CA GLU A 135 -8.29 -7.92 -11.23
C GLU A 135 -8.91 -9.28 -11.51
N SER A 136 -10.18 -9.49 -11.15
CA SER A 136 -10.91 -10.74 -11.40
C SER A 136 -10.97 -11.06 -12.89
N THR A 137 -11.37 -10.10 -13.73
CA THR A 137 -11.42 -10.31 -15.19
C THR A 137 -10.09 -10.75 -15.77
N ALA A 138 -8.98 -10.13 -15.35
CA ALA A 138 -7.65 -10.53 -15.79
C ALA A 138 -7.25 -11.91 -15.26
N GLU A 139 -7.49 -12.20 -13.99
CA GLU A 139 -7.22 -13.50 -13.38
C GLU A 139 -8.01 -14.63 -14.05
N ASP A 140 -9.29 -14.43 -14.35
CA ASP A 140 -10.14 -15.42 -15.00
C ASP A 140 -9.67 -15.71 -16.43
N SER A 141 -9.25 -14.68 -17.16
CA SER A 141 -8.72 -14.82 -18.52
C SER A 141 -7.42 -15.63 -18.58
N ALA A 142 -6.71 -15.75 -17.45
CA ALA A 142 -5.35 -16.26 -17.35
C ALA A 142 -5.12 -17.20 -16.15
N SER A 143 -6.19 -17.87 -15.70
CA SER A 143 -6.22 -18.66 -14.46
C SER A 143 -5.26 -19.85 -14.44
N ASP A 144 -4.86 -20.33 -15.62
CA ASP A 144 -3.86 -21.36 -15.87
C ASP A 144 -2.42 -20.90 -15.57
N SER A 145 -2.17 -19.60 -15.67
CA SER A 145 -0.83 -19.01 -15.63
C SER A 145 -0.61 -18.10 -14.42
N LEU A 146 -1.68 -17.45 -13.93
CA LEU A 146 -1.63 -16.54 -12.78
C LEU A 146 -2.00 -17.24 -11.50
N ARG A 147 -1.38 -16.79 -10.40
CA ARG A 147 -1.72 -17.26 -9.07
C ARG A 147 -3.00 -16.54 -8.59
N PRO A 148 -4.07 -17.29 -8.23
CA PRO A 148 -5.34 -16.67 -7.84
C PRO A 148 -5.20 -15.75 -6.62
N GLY A 149 -5.91 -14.61 -6.65
CA GLY A 149 -5.92 -13.59 -5.61
C GLY A 149 -4.55 -12.95 -5.38
N CYS A 150 -3.69 -12.94 -6.40
CA CYS A 150 -2.33 -12.41 -6.35
C CYS A 150 -2.06 -11.43 -7.49
N SER A 151 -3.05 -10.58 -7.78
CA SER A 151 -2.94 -9.46 -8.68
C SER A 151 -3.37 -8.14 -8.03
N ALA A 152 -3.01 -7.02 -8.66
CA ALA A 152 -3.41 -5.68 -8.27
C ALA A 152 -3.55 -4.77 -9.49
N ALA A 153 -4.61 -3.98 -9.55
CA ALA A 153 -4.77 -2.85 -10.46
C ALA A 153 -4.65 -1.52 -9.69
N PHE A 154 -3.91 -0.56 -10.24
CA PHE A 154 -3.76 0.78 -9.65
C PHE A 154 -3.42 1.81 -10.73
N SER A 155 -3.72 3.09 -10.48
CA SER A 155 -3.33 4.19 -11.37
C SER A 155 -2.01 4.84 -10.91
N VAL A 156 -1.23 5.32 -11.87
CA VAL A 156 -0.05 6.14 -11.66
C VAL A 156 -0.17 7.42 -12.47
N ASN A 157 0.26 8.54 -11.89
CA ASN A 157 0.26 9.83 -12.57
C ASN A 157 1.53 9.95 -13.39
N VAL A 158 1.40 10.32 -14.66
CA VAL A 158 2.55 10.64 -15.52
C VAL A 158 2.78 12.14 -15.49
N GLU A 159 4.01 12.55 -15.20
CA GLU A 159 4.41 13.95 -15.31
C GLU A 159 4.63 14.33 -16.79
N GLY A 160 4.07 15.46 -17.25
CA GLY A 160 4.26 16.00 -18.61
C GLY A 160 3.04 16.76 -19.16
N GLU A 161 3.19 17.39 -20.34
CA GLU A 161 2.13 18.18 -21.01
C GLU A 161 0.94 17.32 -21.51
N GLU A 162 1.14 16.02 -21.70
CA GLU A 162 0.11 15.00 -21.95
C GLU A 162 -0.28 14.22 -20.67
N GLY A 163 0.02 14.78 -19.50
CA GLY A 163 -0.12 14.11 -18.20
C GLY A 163 -1.52 13.57 -17.96
N GLY A 164 -1.64 12.24 -17.96
CA GLY A 164 -2.87 11.51 -17.67
C GLY A 164 -2.63 10.42 -16.60
N GLU A 165 -3.72 9.86 -16.09
CA GLU A 165 -3.68 8.67 -15.24
C GLU A 165 -3.41 7.43 -16.10
N GLU A 166 -2.35 6.69 -15.78
CA GLU A 166 -2.04 5.42 -16.41
C GLU A 166 -2.44 4.26 -15.52
N VAL A 167 -3.18 3.30 -16.08
CA VAL A 167 -3.56 2.07 -15.38
C VAL A 167 -2.44 1.05 -15.49
N VAL A 168 -2.01 0.55 -14.34
CA VAL A 168 -1.02 -0.52 -14.22
C VAL A 168 -1.71 -1.74 -13.63
N TYR A 169 -1.53 -2.88 -14.29
CA TYR A 169 -1.91 -4.18 -13.77
C TYR A 169 -0.66 -4.99 -13.43
N VAL A 170 -0.62 -5.55 -12.22
CA VAL A 170 0.46 -6.44 -11.79
C VAL A 170 -0.11 -7.76 -11.31
N ALA A 171 0.56 -8.88 -11.61
CA ALA A 171 0.10 -10.21 -11.18
C ALA A 171 1.25 -11.19 -10.96
N GLU A 172 1.11 -12.08 -9.98
CA GLU A 172 2.05 -13.19 -9.77
C GLU A 172 1.82 -14.32 -10.77
N LEU A 173 2.90 -14.82 -11.35
CA LEU A 173 2.89 -16.09 -12.09
C LEU A 173 2.81 -17.28 -11.13
N ARG A 174 2.10 -18.34 -11.54
CA ARG A 174 2.14 -19.65 -10.86
C ARG A 174 3.52 -20.26 -10.91
N GLU A 175 4.11 -20.27 -12.10
CA GLU A 175 5.43 -20.79 -12.38
C GLU A 175 6.20 -19.77 -13.21
N VAL A 176 7.45 -19.52 -12.81
CA VAL A 176 8.32 -18.57 -13.53
C VAL A 176 8.94 -19.30 -14.72
N PRO A 177 8.76 -18.80 -15.96
CA PRO A 177 9.38 -19.36 -17.15
C PRO A 177 10.90 -19.42 -17.04
N SER A 178 11.55 -20.30 -17.81
CA SER A 178 12.98 -20.14 -18.05
C SER A 178 13.25 -18.84 -18.82
N LYS A 179 14.44 -18.26 -18.65
CA LYS A 179 14.81 -16.98 -19.29
C LYS A 179 14.60 -16.96 -20.81
N LYS A 180 14.72 -18.11 -21.48
CA LYS A 180 14.53 -18.25 -22.94
C LYS A 180 13.06 -18.22 -23.36
N GLU A 181 12.15 -18.54 -22.45
CA GLU A 181 10.71 -18.70 -22.71
C GLU A 181 9.89 -17.51 -22.19
N ILE A 182 10.49 -16.62 -21.38
CA ILE A 182 9.80 -15.47 -20.78
C ILE A 182 9.00 -14.71 -21.83
N ASP A 183 9.63 -14.20 -22.89
CA ASP A 183 8.92 -13.37 -23.88
C ASP A 183 7.85 -14.17 -24.64
N ALA A 184 8.17 -15.42 -25.01
CA ALA A 184 7.26 -16.27 -25.77
C ALA A 184 5.99 -16.63 -24.99
N MET A 185 6.08 -16.78 -23.66
CA MET A 185 4.93 -17.12 -22.81
C MET A 185 4.25 -15.88 -22.21
N CYS A 186 5.02 -14.88 -21.77
CA CYS A 186 4.50 -13.75 -21.01
C CYS A 186 3.87 -12.66 -21.89
N LYS A 187 4.38 -12.45 -23.11
CA LYS A 187 3.79 -11.47 -24.04
C LYS A 187 2.34 -11.79 -24.41
N PRO A 188 2.01 -12.99 -24.94
CA PRO A 188 0.62 -13.32 -25.26
C PRO A 188 -0.27 -13.33 -24.01
N LEU A 189 0.30 -13.67 -22.84
CA LEU A 189 -0.40 -13.60 -21.56
C LEU A 189 -0.78 -12.16 -21.20
N ALA A 190 0.15 -11.21 -21.31
CA ALA A 190 -0.08 -9.80 -21.06
C ALA A 190 -1.13 -9.20 -22.02
N GLU A 191 -1.04 -9.54 -23.30
CA GLU A 191 -2.02 -9.14 -24.33
C GLU A 191 -3.41 -9.72 -24.04
N ARG A 192 -3.50 -10.99 -23.63
CA ARG A 192 -4.76 -11.65 -23.25
C ARG A 192 -5.45 -10.96 -22.08
N MET A 193 -4.72 -10.69 -21.00
CA MET A 193 -5.28 -10.00 -19.81
C MET A 193 -5.74 -8.58 -20.14
N ARG A 194 -4.90 -7.81 -20.85
CA ARG A 194 -5.27 -6.46 -21.29
C ARG A 194 -6.50 -6.49 -22.19
N GLY A 195 -6.56 -7.43 -23.13
CA GLY A 195 -7.71 -7.60 -24.02
C GLY A 195 -9.00 -7.94 -23.28
N ALA A 196 -8.92 -8.81 -22.25
CA ALA A 196 -10.06 -9.13 -21.39
C ALA A 196 -10.55 -7.91 -20.60
N ILE A 197 -9.64 -7.17 -19.95
CA ILE A 197 -9.97 -5.95 -19.21
C ILE A 197 -10.62 -4.90 -20.15
N GLN A 198 -10.03 -4.67 -21.32
CA GLN A 198 -10.55 -3.71 -22.29
C GLN A 198 -11.95 -4.11 -22.79
N LYS A 199 -12.17 -5.41 -23.02
CA LYS A 199 -13.45 -5.93 -23.52
C LYS A 199 -14.56 -5.79 -22.47
N GLU A 200 -14.27 -6.14 -21.22
CA GLU A 200 -15.26 -6.15 -20.14
C GLU A 200 -15.54 -4.73 -19.60
N HIS A 201 -14.47 -4.00 -19.28
CA HIS A 201 -14.57 -2.73 -18.55
C HIS A 201 -14.50 -1.50 -19.47
N SER A 202 -14.21 -1.68 -20.76
CA SER A 202 -13.81 -0.57 -21.64
C SER A 202 -12.63 0.23 -21.08
N LEU A 203 -11.77 -0.42 -20.28
CA LEU A 203 -10.64 0.19 -19.59
C LEU A 203 -9.31 -0.15 -20.28
N ALA A 204 -8.57 0.89 -20.68
CA ALA A 204 -7.26 0.73 -21.28
C ALA A 204 -6.19 0.54 -20.20
N VAL A 205 -5.56 -0.64 -20.17
CA VAL A 205 -4.38 -0.89 -19.33
C VAL A 205 -3.12 -0.43 -20.06
N SER A 206 -2.38 0.49 -19.46
CA SER A 206 -1.15 1.07 -20.00
C SER A 206 0.05 0.16 -19.78
N HIS A 207 0.11 -0.55 -18.65
CA HIS A 207 1.23 -1.42 -18.31
C HIS A 207 0.75 -2.72 -17.68
N VAL A 208 1.36 -3.83 -18.09
CA VAL A 208 1.23 -5.12 -17.43
C VAL A 208 2.59 -5.55 -16.91
N CYS A 209 2.67 -5.87 -15.62
CA CYS A 209 3.86 -6.46 -15.00
C CYS A 209 3.54 -7.84 -14.43
N LEU A 210 4.24 -8.86 -14.90
CA LEU A 210 4.20 -10.21 -14.34
C LEU A 210 5.33 -10.37 -13.34
N LEU A 211 4.97 -10.79 -12.14
CA LEU A 211 5.86 -10.87 -10.99
C LEU A 211 6.25 -12.32 -10.72
N ARG A 212 7.39 -12.48 -10.05
CA ARG A 212 7.78 -13.76 -9.46
C ARG A 212 6.75 -14.21 -8.42
N THR A 213 6.52 -15.51 -8.33
CA THR A 213 5.62 -16.11 -7.34
C THR A 213 6.01 -15.71 -5.90
N ARG A 214 5.02 -15.37 -5.06
CA ARG A 214 5.18 -14.97 -3.65
C ARG A 214 5.94 -13.66 -3.41
N THR A 215 5.88 -12.72 -4.35
CA THR A 215 6.54 -11.42 -4.24
C THR A 215 5.59 -10.23 -4.20
N ILE A 216 4.30 -10.42 -4.49
CA ILE A 216 3.32 -9.34 -4.44
C ILE A 216 3.13 -8.86 -2.99
N PRO A 217 3.24 -7.55 -2.73
CA PRO A 217 3.06 -7.01 -1.39
C PRO A 217 1.67 -7.31 -0.81
N LYS A 218 1.65 -7.94 0.37
CA LYS A 218 0.45 -8.20 1.15
C LYS A 218 0.46 -7.47 2.48
N THR A 219 -0.72 -7.18 3.02
CA THR A 219 -0.91 -6.76 4.41
C THR A 219 -0.58 -7.93 5.34
N THR A 220 -0.42 -7.66 6.64
CA THR A 220 -0.20 -8.70 7.66
C THR A 220 -1.37 -9.71 7.73
N SER A 221 -2.57 -9.30 7.31
CA SER A 221 -3.75 -10.15 7.16
C SER A 221 -3.79 -10.94 5.85
N GLY A 222 -2.74 -10.87 5.01
CA GLY A 222 -2.64 -11.62 3.76
C GLY A 222 -3.42 -11.02 2.57
N LYS A 223 -4.08 -9.87 2.74
CA LYS A 223 -4.76 -9.15 1.65
C LYS A 223 -3.73 -8.45 0.76
N ILE A 224 -4.03 -8.31 -0.53
CA ILE A 224 -3.21 -7.53 -1.45
C ILE A 224 -3.15 -6.07 -0.98
N SER A 225 -1.97 -5.48 -1.03
CA SER A 225 -1.76 -4.07 -0.72
C SER A 225 -1.48 -3.29 -1.99
N ARG A 226 -2.54 -2.76 -2.63
CA ARG A 226 -2.44 -1.97 -3.87
C ARG A 226 -1.52 -0.77 -3.73
N SER A 227 -1.59 -0.06 -2.60
CA SER A 227 -0.71 1.07 -2.29
C SER A 227 0.78 0.68 -2.26
N ARG A 228 1.11 -0.48 -1.69
CA ARG A 228 2.49 -1.00 -1.70
C ARG A 228 2.89 -1.50 -3.09
N CYS A 229 1.98 -2.08 -3.85
CA CYS A 229 2.23 -2.47 -5.25
C CYS A 229 2.54 -1.23 -6.10
N ARG A 230 1.71 -0.19 -5.99
CA ARG A 230 1.90 1.11 -6.65
C ARG A 230 3.24 1.74 -6.30
N ARG A 231 3.55 1.84 -5.01
CA ARG A 231 4.85 2.35 -4.56
C ARG A 231 6.00 1.49 -5.09
N GLY A 232 5.89 0.16 -4.98
CA GLY A 232 6.93 -0.74 -5.49
C GLY A 232 7.13 -0.62 -6.99
N TYR A 233 6.07 -0.39 -7.76
CA TYR A 233 6.13 -0.15 -9.20
C TYR A 233 6.86 1.15 -9.52
N LEU A 234 6.49 2.25 -8.84
CA LEU A 234 7.11 3.58 -9.01
C LEU A 234 8.58 3.58 -8.61
N ASP A 235 8.91 2.92 -7.49
CA ASP A 235 10.27 2.83 -6.97
C ASP A 235 11.12 1.78 -7.70
N GLY A 236 10.54 1.00 -8.62
CA GLY A 236 11.24 -0.07 -9.34
C GLY A 236 11.67 -1.26 -8.47
N THR A 237 11.03 -1.47 -7.32
CA THR A 237 11.43 -2.47 -6.32
C THR A 237 10.67 -3.81 -6.42
N MET A 238 9.76 -3.94 -7.40
CA MET A 238 9.03 -5.20 -7.62
C MET A 238 9.92 -6.27 -8.29
N ASP A 239 9.73 -7.55 -7.93
CA ASP A 239 10.41 -8.69 -8.57
C ASP A 239 9.71 -9.03 -9.89
N VAL A 240 9.94 -8.18 -10.89
CA VAL A 240 9.33 -8.28 -12.21
C VAL A 240 10.04 -9.34 -13.05
N VAL A 241 9.28 -10.33 -13.52
CA VAL A 241 9.72 -11.35 -14.48
C VAL A 241 9.54 -10.82 -15.91
N TYR A 242 8.42 -10.15 -16.17
CA TYR A 242 8.10 -9.59 -17.48
C TYR A 242 7.31 -8.29 -17.33
N ARG A 243 7.56 -7.32 -18.23
CA ARG A 243 6.83 -6.05 -18.29
C ARG A 243 6.53 -5.72 -19.74
N GLN A 244 5.30 -5.28 -20.00
CA GLN A 244 4.90 -4.74 -21.30
C GLN A 244 4.18 -3.41 -21.12
N SER A 245 4.60 -2.42 -21.90
CA SER A 245 3.90 -1.14 -22.03
C SER A 245 3.08 -1.13 -23.33
N PHE A 246 1.87 -0.61 -23.25
CA PHE A 246 0.89 -0.58 -24.35
C PHE A 246 0.52 0.84 -24.77
N LYS A 247 1.36 1.83 -24.47
CA LYS A 247 1.14 3.20 -24.92
C LYS A 247 1.02 3.24 -26.44
N SER A 248 -0.04 3.83 -26.95
CA SER A 248 -0.13 4.18 -28.36
C SER A 248 0.72 5.42 -28.60
N ASN A 249 1.92 5.27 -29.13
CA ASN A 249 2.52 6.35 -29.90
C ASN A 249 3.08 5.79 -31.19
N GLY A 250 2.70 6.41 -32.31
CA GLY A 250 3.29 6.13 -33.62
C GLY A 250 4.80 6.35 -33.53
N GLY A 251 5.55 5.30 -33.85
CA GLY A 251 7.00 5.27 -33.74
C GLY A 251 7.41 3.98 -33.06
N ASP A 252 7.91 3.04 -33.86
CA ASP A 252 8.54 1.81 -33.42
C ASP A 252 9.59 2.11 -32.35
N ALA A 253 9.22 1.98 -31.08
CA ALA A 253 10.16 1.85 -30.00
C ALA A 253 10.49 0.36 -29.89
N GLU A 254 11.66 0.00 -30.42
CA GLU A 254 12.29 -1.30 -30.28
C GLU A 254 12.17 -1.86 -28.85
N PRO A 255 12.02 -3.19 -28.68
CA PRO A 255 11.97 -3.82 -27.37
C PRO A 255 13.23 -3.45 -26.59
N SER A 256 13.08 -2.64 -25.55
CA SER A 256 14.22 -2.30 -24.69
C SER A 256 14.70 -3.59 -24.02
N SER A 257 15.83 -4.11 -24.49
CA SER A 257 16.55 -5.19 -23.84
C SER A 257 16.97 -4.71 -22.45
N TYR A 258 16.21 -5.06 -21.43
CA TYR A 258 16.70 -4.94 -20.06
C TYR A 258 17.68 -6.08 -19.82
N SER A 259 18.97 -5.77 -19.99
CA SER A 259 20.05 -6.44 -19.26
C SER A 259 20.03 -5.95 -17.81
N PRO A 260 20.35 -6.79 -16.81
CA PRO A 260 20.44 -6.36 -15.42
C PRO A 260 21.48 -5.25 -15.32
N LEU A 261 21.13 -4.09 -14.77
CA LEU A 261 22.06 -3.01 -14.44
C LEU A 261 22.37 -3.19 -12.94
N GLU A 262 23.60 -3.41 -12.46
CA GLU A 262 24.86 -2.66 -12.65
C GLU A 262 24.70 -1.15 -12.75
N ILE A 263 25.29 -0.49 -11.76
CA ILE A 263 25.07 0.86 -11.26
C ILE A 263 25.80 1.86 -12.18
N ASP A 264 25.18 3.01 -12.48
CA ASP A 264 25.68 4.36 -12.15
C ASP A 264 25.25 5.47 -13.15
N GLN A 265 25.09 6.67 -12.58
CA GLN A 265 25.06 8.03 -13.14
C GLN A 265 23.72 8.66 -13.56
N ALA A 266 23.32 9.59 -12.69
CA ALA A 266 22.27 10.59 -12.84
C ALA A 266 22.79 11.90 -13.45
N GLU A 267 21.84 12.72 -13.94
CA GLU A 267 21.73 14.21 -13.89
C GLU A 267 20.96 14.71 -15.14
N LYS A 268 19.98 15.63 -15.15
CA LYS A 268 19.44 16.75 -14.33
C LYS A 268 17.91 16.81 -14.59
N GLY A 269 16.96 17.35 -13.81
CA GLY A 269 16.92 18.30 -12.69
C GLY A 269 15.88 19.39 -12.99
N SER A 270 14.74 19.47 -12.27
CA SER A 270 13.96 20.69 -11.87
C SER A 270 12.61 20.30 -11.18
N PRO A 271 11.87 21.21 -10.50
CA PRO A 271 11.84 21.21 -9.04
C PRO A 271 10.40 21.27 -8.47
N ASN A 272 9.90 20.18 -7.91
CA ASN A 272 8.94 20.25 -6.80
C ASN A 272 8.79 18.87 -6.12
N ALA A 273 9.62 18.58 -5.10
CA ALA A 273 9.56 17.31 -4.39
C ALA A 273 9.74 17.51 -2.87
N ALA A 274 8.85 16.90 -2.10
CA ALA A 274 9.06 16.58 -0.69
C ALA A 274 10.30 15.66 -0.55
N PRO A 275 11.04 15.70 0.59
CA PRO A 275 12.43 15.25 0.64
C PRO A 275 12.57 13.74 0.41
N ALA A 276 13.47 13.39 -0.51
CA ALA A 276 13.78 12.03 -0.93
C ALA A 276 14.32 11.15 0.20
N ALA A 277 13.91 9.88 0.20
CA ALA A 277 14.66 8.81 0.84
C ALA A 277 16.11 8.86 0.34
N ALA A 278 17.06 8.82 1.27
CA ALA A 278 18.46 9.04 0.97
C ALA A 278 18.97 7.97 -0.02
N ALA A 279 19.51 8.42 -1.16
CA ALA A 279 20.12 7.58 -2.17
C ALA A 279 21.19 6.66 -1.56
N ALA A 280 21.20 5.39 -1.97
CA ALA A 280 22.22 4.44 -1.57
C ALA A 280 23.60 4.93 -2.04
N LYS A 281 24.52 5.13 -1.10
CA LYS A 281 25.88 5.61 -1.40
C LYS A 281 26.72 4.49 -2.06
N SER A 282 27.70 4.88 -2.86
CA SER A 282 28.57 3.96 -3.62
C SER A 282 29.38 3.03 -2.69
N PRO A 283 29.87 1.86 -3.17
CA PRO A 283 30.71 0.96 -2.37
C PRO A 283 31.95 1.63 -1.76
N ALA A 284 32.53 2.62 -2.44
CA ALA A 284 33.67 3.40 -1.94
C ALA A 284 33.30 4.31 -0.76
N GLU A 285 32.09 4.86 -0.75
CA GLU A 285 31.59 5.69 0.35
C GLU A 285 31.16 4.87 1.57
N ALA A 286 30.67 3.65 1.35
CA ALA A 286 30.41 2.68 2.42
C ALA A 286 31.67 2.37 3.22
N GLU A 287 32.79 2.15 2.53
CA GLU A 287 34.09 1.87 3.14
C GLU A 287 34.64 3.12 3.87
N ALA A 288 34.43 4.31 3.33
CA ALA A 288 34.78 5.57 4.00
C ALA A 288 33.99 5.78 5.31
N ILE A 289 32.70 5.41 5.35
CA ILE A 289 31.87 5.51 6.56
C ILE A 289 32.31 4.49 7.61
N ARG A 290 32.62 3.25 7.21
CA ARG A 290 33.12 2.18 8.10
C ARG A 290 34.47 2.53 8.73
N ALA A 291 35.29 3.31 8.03
CA ALA A 291 36.59 3.79 8.52
C ALA A 291 36.49 4.91 9.56
N LEU A 292 35.31 5.52 9.76
CA LEU A 292 35.13 6.56 10.77
C LEU A 292 35.25 6.02 12.20
N PRO A 293 35.73 6.84 13.16
CA PRO A 293 35.63 6.51 14.57
C PRO A 293 34.19 6.23 15.00
N THR A 294 33.97 5.24 15.87
CA THR A 294 32.63 4.87 16.34
C THR A 294 31.88 6.07 16.94
N SER A 295 32.59 6.97 17.63
CA SER A 295 32.03 8.21 18.19
C SER A 295 31.46 9.16 17.12
N GLU A 296 32.08 9.20 15.94
CA GLU A 296 31.62 10.02 14.81
C GLU A 296 30.41 9.38 14.12
N ILE A 297 30.36 8.04 14.03
CA ILE A 297 29.19 7.32 13.53
C ILE A 297 27.99 7.53 14.45
N VAL A 298 28.17 7.37 15.78
CA VAL A 298 27.12 7.65 16.76
C VAL A 298 26.63 9.09 16.65
N LYS A 299 27.52 10.07 16.46
CA LYS A 299 27.15 11.48 16.29
C LYS A 299 26.27 11.69 15.05
N ARG A 300 26.60 11.03 13.93
CA ARG A 300 25.81 11.09 12.69
C ARG A 300 24.44 10.43 12.85
N LEU A 301 24.40 9.23 13.44
CA LEU A 301 23.15 8.53 13.75
C LEU A 301 22.25 9.36 14.68
N THR A 302 22.83 10.00 15.69
CA THR A 302 22.12 10.91 16.60
C THR A 302 21.54 12.11 15.85
N ALA A 303 22.29 12.68 14.91
CA ALA A 303 21.82 13.80 14.09
C ALA A 303 20.68 13.40 13.14
N ASP A 304 20.68 12.17 12.63
CA ASP A 304 19.61 11.67 11.77
C ASP A 304 18.34 11.37 12.57
N VAL A 305 18.46 10.79 13.78
CA VAL A 305 17.32 10.67 14.72
C VAL A 305 16.75 12.03 15.07
N ALA A 306 17.60 13.01 15.40
CA ALA A 306 17.19 14.38 15.72
C ALA A 306 16.38 15.05 14.60
N LYS A 307 16.78 14.84 13.33
CA LYS A 307 16.02 15.35 12.18
C LYS A 307 14.64 14.70 12.06
N LEU A 308 14.54 13.40 12.31
CA LEU A 308 13.28 12.66 12.21
C LEU A 308 12.31 13.02 13.34
N THR A 309 12.81 13.22 14.56
CA THR A 309 11.99 13.54 15.73
C THR A 309 11.81 15.04 15.97
N SER A 310 12.46 15.90 15.17
CA SER A 310 12.56 17.34 15.41
C SER A 310 13.14 17.70 16.80
N ALA A 311 13.91 16.79 17.41
CA ALA A 311 14.54 16.98 18.72
C ALA A 311 15.96 17.56 18.60
N THR A 312 16.50 18.09 19.69
CA THR A 312 17.91 18.54 19.73
C THR A 312 18.84 17.32 19.85
N PRO A 313 19.96 17.24 19.09
CA PRO A 313 20.90 16.13 19.21
C PRO A 313 21.51 15.93 20.61
N SER A 314 21.50 16.96 21.47
CA SER A 314 21.95 16.88 22.87
C SER A 314 20.98 16.11 23.78
N ASP A 315 19.70 16.03 23.39
CA ASP A 315 18.61 15.53 24.23
C ASP A 315 18.32 14.04 23.96
N ILE A 316 19.01 13.46 22.97
CA ILE A 316 18.86 12.06 22.57
C ILE A 316 19.83 11.20 23.40
N ASP A 317 19.27 10.34 24.24
CA ASP A 317 20.03 9.31 24.93
C ASP A 317 20.43 8.19 23.95
N LYS A 318 21.73 8.11 23.66
CA LYS A 318 22.32 7.16 22.71
C LYS A 318 22.30 5.72 23.20
N THR A 319 22.09 5.51 24.49
CA THR A 319 22.06 4.21 25.15
C THR A 319 20.65 3.67 25.35
N SER A 320 19.63 4.49 25.10
CA SER A 320 18.24 4.05 25.13
C SER A 320 17.90 3.20 23.89
N PRO A 321 16.96 2.24 24.02
CA PRO A 321 16.48 1.46 22.88
C PRO A 321 15.85 2.35 21.81
N LEU A 322 16.01 2.02 20.52
CA LEU A 322 15.48 2.81 19.40
C LEU A 322 13.97 3.01 19.48
N VAL A 323 13.23 2.00 19.95
CA VAL A 323 11.77 2.05 20.13
C VAL A 323 11.33 3.06 21.18
N ALA A 324 12.22 3.47 22.11
CA ALA A 324 11.95 4.55 23.05
C ALA A 324 12.23 5.93 22.46
N LEU A 325 13.01 6.00 21.37
CA LEU A 325 13.42 7.23 20.71
C LEU A 325 12.57 7.56 19.48
N LEU A 326 12.01 6.55 18.80
CA LEU A 326 11.34 6.68 17.50
C LEU A 326 9.97 5.99 17.51
N ASP A 327 8.97 6.65 16.92
CA ASP A 327 7.69 5.99 16.59
C ASP A 327 7.84 5.05 15.38
N SER A 328 6.82 4.24 15.08
CA SER A 328 6.90 3.26 14.00
C SER A 328 7.15 3.86 12.61
N LEU A 329 6.73 5.12 12.38
CA LEU A 329 6.95 5.83 11.12
C LEU A 329 8.41 6.27 11.00
N ASN A 330 8.93 6.95 12.03
CA ASN A 330 10.30 7.43 12.08
C ASN A 330 11.29 6.27 12.17
N LEU A 331 10.93 5.15 12.79
CA LEU A 331 11.74 3.94 12.81
C LEU A 331 11.85 3.30 11.42
N SER A 332 10.76 3.31 10.64
CA SER A 332 10.77 2.88 9.23
C SER A 332 11.60 3.82 8.35
N GLN A 333 11.50 5.14 8.55
CA GLN A 333 12.32 6.11 7.83
C GLN A 333 13.80 6.00 8.21
N PHE A 334 14.10 5.83 9.50
CA PHE A 334 15.45 5.65 10.02
C PHE A 334 16.09 4.35 9.50
N LYS A 335 15.31 3.27 9.38
CA LYS A 335 15.74 2.05 8.70
C LYS A 335 16.20 2.33 7.26
N GLY A 336 15.41 3.09 6.50
CA GLY A 336 15.79 3.50 5.14
C GLY A 336 17.08 4.31 5.11
N ILE A 337 17.29 5.20 6.09
CA ILE A 337 18.54 5.95 6.25
C ILE A 337 19.71 5.01 6.56
N LEU A 338 19.54 4.04 7.47
CA LEU A 338 20.58 3.07 7.81
C LEU A 338 21.00 2.22 6.59
N GLU A 339 20.02 1.71 5.85
CA GLU A 339 20.27 0.86 4.68
C GLU A 339 20.86 1.66 3.50
N GLY A 340 20.40 2.90 3.29
CA GLY A 340 20.86 3.75 2.19
C GLY A 340 22.14 4.53 2.50
N GLN A 341 22.16 5.32 3.58
CA GLN A 341 23.26 6.24 3.89
C GLN A 341 24.46 5.59 4.56
N TYR A 342 24.24 4.51 5.31
CA TYR A 342 25.28 3.80 6.07
C TYR A 342 25.66 2.44 5.44
N CYS A 343 25.05 2.11 4.29
CA CYS A 343 25.46 1.04 3.38
C CYS A 343 25.63 -0.32 4.09
N LEU A 344 24.58 -0.76 4.77
CA LEU A 344 24.51 -2.10 5.32
C LEU A 344 24.42 -3.12 4.18
N ALA A 345 25.36 -4.07 4.13
CA ALA A 345 25.45 -5.11 3.11
C ALA A 345 24.28 -6.11 3.17
N LYS A 346 23.70 -6.29 4.37
CA LYS A 346 22.47 -7.05 4.61
C LYS A 346 21.43 -6.09 5.18
N LYS A 347 20.22 -6.12 4.61
CA LYS A 347 19.07 -5.38 5.17
C LYS A 347 18.79 -5.86 6.58
N LEU A 348 18.49 -4.92 7.47
CA LEU A 348 18.12 -5.25 8.85
C LEU A 348 16.69 -5.80 8.85
N SER A 349 16.43 -6.85 9.63
CA SER A 349 15.05 -7.26 9.90
C SER A 349 14.31 -6.16 10.66
N ASP A 350 12.99 -6.10 10.49
CA ASP A 350 12.20 -5.15 11.29
C ASP A 350 12.32 -5.53 12.77
N GLU A 351 12.27 -6.83 13.08
CA GLU A 351 12.42 -7.39 14.42
C GLU A 351 13.70 -6.93 15.11
N TYR A 352 14.81 -6.81 14.39
CA TYR A 352 16.09 -6.33 14.94
C TYR A 352 16.00 -4.91 15.50
N LEU A 353 15.28 -4.02 14.81
CA LEU A 353 15.12 -2.63 15.23
C LEU A 353 14.19 -2.48 16.45
N PHE A 354 13.33 -3.47 16.69
CA PHE A 354 12.42 -3.50 17.85
C PHE A 354 13.04 -4.10 19.12
N ARG A 355 14.30 -4.59 19.08
CA ARG A 355 14.95 -5.19 20.25
C ARG A 355 15.31 -4.14 21.30
N GLU A 356 15.19 -4.52 22.57
CA GLU A 356 15.56 -3.67 23.71
C GLU A 356 17.06 -3.33 23.74
N ASP A 357 17.91 -4.15 23.14
CA ASP A 357 19.35 -3.91 23.05
C ASP A 357 19.76 -3.10 21.79
N CYS A 358 18.81 -2.77 20.91
CA CYS A 358 19.07 -2.01 19.70
C CYS A 358 19.16 -0.50 20.04
N THR A 359 20.37 0.00 20.25
CA THR A 359 20.69 1.39 20.63
C THR A 359 21.50 2.08 19.54
N LEU A 360 21.65 3.42 19.59
CA LEU A 360 22.52 4.14 18.63
C LEU A 360 23.99 3.75 18.75
N VAL A 361 24.43 3.36 19.95
CA VAL A 361 25.78 2.83 20.18
C VAL A 361 25.94 1.47 19.50
N LYS A 362 24.97 0.55 19.68
CA LYS A 362 25.00 -0.77 19.03
C LYS A 362 24.90 -0.67 17.51
N LEU A 363 24.05 0.22 16.99
CA LEU A 363 23.95 0.47 15.56
C LEU A 363 25.24 1.01 14.96
N ALA A 364 26.03 1.80 15.70
CA ALA A 364 27.33 2.23 15.20
C ALA A 364 28.30 1.06 15.00
N GLU A 365 28.22 0.01 15.82
CA GLU A 365 28.99 -1.23 15.62
C GLU A 365 28.49 -1.99 14.39
N VAL A 366 27.17 -2.11 14.22
CA VAL A 366 26.52 -2.70 13.03
C VAL A 366 26.96 -2.00 11.75
N VAL A 367 27.01 -0.66 11.76
CA VAL A 367 27.50 0.15 10.63
C VAL A 367 28.97 -0.16 10.33
N LYS A 368 29.83 -0.28 11.34
CA LYS A 368 31.26 -0.62 11.13
C LYS A 368 31.45 -2.01 10.55
N LEU A 369 30.67 -2.98 11.01
CA LEU A 369 30.69 -4.34 10.47
C LEU A 369 30.07 -4.40 9.07
N GLY A 370 29.18 -3.45 8.75
CA GLY A 370 28.39 -3.44 7.52
C GLY A 370 27.25 -4.46 7.52
N TYR A 371 27.00 -5.15 8.64
CA TYR A 371 25.87 -6.05 8.84
C TYR A 371 25.63 -6.24 10.35
N ALA A 372 24.43 -6.66 10.73
CA ALA A 372 24.13 -7.06 12.10
C ALA A 372 24.42 -8.57 12.28
N PRO A 373 25.43 -8.96 13.08
CA PRO A 373 25.83 -10.36 13.24
C PRO A 373 24.82 -11.18 14.05
N ASP A 374 24.01 -10.52 14.87
CA ASP A 374 22.95 -11.10 15.71
C ASP A 374 21.54 -10.90 15.12
N ASP A 375 21.48 -10.55 13.83
CA ASP A 375 20.25 -10.48 13.03
C ASP A 375 20.09 -11.75 12.18
N ASP A 376 19.54 -12.78 12.82
CA ASP A 376 19.31 -14.11 12.23
C ASP A 376 18.20 -14.12 11.16
N GLY A 377 17.56 -12.98 10.88
CA GLY A 377 16.60 -12.84 9.79
C GLY A 377 15.47 -13.86 9.88
N GLY A 378 14.75 -13.90 11.01
CA GLY A 378 13.47 -14.61 11.13
C GLY A 378 13.50 -16.10 10.75
N ALA A 379 14.62 -16.80 10.91
CA ALA A 379 14.64 -18.27 10.83
C ALA A 379 14.03 -18.87 12.10
N GLY A 380 12.70 -19.00 12.13
CA GLY A 380 11.96 -19.95 12.94
C GLY A 380 11.99 -19.75 14.46
N TYR A 381 10.86 -19.32 15.02
CA TYR A 381 10.47 -19.70 16.38
C TYR A 381 10.26 -21.23 16.43
N GLY A 382 11.35 -21.98 16.52
CA GLY A 382 11.36 -23.35 17.00
C GLY A 382 11.39 -23.32 18.52
N GLY A 383 10.23 -23.18 19.15
CA GLY A 383 10.08 -23.39 20.59
C GLY A 383 10.34 -24.87 20.91
N GLY A 384 11.61 -25.21 21.12
CA GLY A 384 12.03 -26.48 21.68
C GLY A 384 11.44 -26.64 23.07
N GLY A 385 10.74 -27.75 23.29
CA GLY A 385 10.30 -28.16 24.61
C GLY A 385 11.52 -28.35 25.50
N GLU A 386 11.54 -27.63 26.63
CA GLU A 386 12.40 -27.96 27.74
C GLU A 386 11.96 -29.31 28.32
N THR A 387 12.77 -30.32 28.06
CA THR A 387 12.80 -31.55 28.84
C THR A 387 13.37 -31.21 30.22
N GLU A 388 12.52 -31.07 31.23
CA GLU A 388 12.93 -31.23 32.62
C GLU A 388 13.25 -32.70 32.86
N ALA A 389 14.53 -32.99 33.06
CA ALA A 389 15.02 -34.24 33.61
C ALA A 389 16.02 -33.95 34.74
N GLY A 390 15.54 -34.11 35.97
CA GLY A 390 16.28 -34.82 37.01
C GLY A 390 16.97 -33.98 38.09
N ALA A 391 16.40 -33.98 39.30
CA ALA A 391 17.03 -34.52 40.51
C ALA A 391 15.99 -34.65 41.63
#